data_AF-A0A9P9INZ0-F1
#
_entry.id   AF-A0A9P9INZ0-F1
#
_cell.length_a   1.000
_cell.length_b   1.000
_cell.length_c   1.000
_cell.angle_alpha   90.00
_cell.angle_beta   90.00
_cell.angle_gamma   90.00
#
_symmetry.space_group_name_H-M   'P 1'
#
loop_
_entity.id
_entity.type
_entity.pdbx_description
1 polymer ?
#
loop_
_entity_poly.entity_id
_entity_poly.type
_entity_poly.pdbx_seq_one_letter_code
_entity_poly.pdbx_strand_id
1 'polypeptide(L)'
;MADTEHREDSAPYYCITEAQCRLCRFALKDNELVYAAVSDDRVSGEFEFQQQLSIYDEDLDINIHLCLGGNCLSRTKATVCFHSRCYEFRSYPVTPAFLTATKYAFVAPPREERRRAEYIQRALAQNLQLATDWPRELPDELWLMIAEPLVQECAVLTTEELVHRSDTIGDSVLDLTQAVYATYVKVDGRYYVRSLLNTLGADASKQAFLLLPARTEKQGPDDDESKDLFVAEDHVGIRQVFFVSPKRRDEWCGSHPSVPGAWWRHIPHEAIPSAVAIKTNGLIVGTIQSTLEKPIAGVSRISWQVPVPFPPSIVDLLTLKTPRKVPTGLRMRFFDCNSPDIIGYSVATDGAKVLAIISHKQGQKLDRRFYEDVNSSICFWMYMPINQSEYLTEICRRAGRLIIDNEIIGITV
;
A
#
# COMPACT_ATOMS: atom_id res chain seq x y z
N MET A 1 -0.60 -45.28 14.09
CA MET A 1 -1.84 -44.47 14.03
C MET A 1 -2.00 -43.58 15.26
N ALA A 2 -1.76 -44.03 16.49
CA ALA A 2 -1.83 -43.15 17.67
C ALA A 2 -0.61 -42.18 17.85
N ASP A 3 0.56 -42.50 17.28
CA ASP A 3 1.75 -41.63 17.36
C ASP A 3 1.76 -40.46 16.36
N THR A 4 0.88 -40.48 15.36
CA THR A 4 0.84 -39.45 14.30
C THR A 4 0.01 -38.25 14.74
N GLU A 5 -1.18 -38.47 15.31
CA GLU A 5 -2.04 -37.40 15.85
C GLU A 5 -1.39 -36.64 17.00
N HIS A 6 -0.57 -37.30 17.83
CA HIS A 6 0.06 -36.63 18.98
C HIS A 6 1.26 -35.73 18.59
N ARG A 7 1.85 -35.94 17.41
CA ARG A 7 2.95 -35.11 16.89
C ARG A 7 2.45 -33.83 16.23
N GLU A 8 1.37 -33.91 15.45
CA GLU A 8 0.75 -32.78 14.73
C GLU A 8 0.36 -31.61 15.66
N ASP A 9 -0.06 -31.92 16.89
CA ASP A 9 -0.46 -30.91 17.89
C ASP A 9 0.72 -30.15 18.55
N SER A 10 1.96 -30.62 18.36
CA SER A 10 3.17 -30.00 18.93
C SER A 10 4.02 -29.23 17.92
N ALA A 11 3.77 -29.45 16.62
CA ALA A 11 4.51 -28.84 15.54
C ALA A 11 4.24 -27.31 15.45
N PRO A 12 5.25 -26.48 15.14
CA PRO A 12 5.08 -25.04 15.07
C PRO A 12 4.11 -24.63 13.95
N TYR A 13 3.20 -23.70 14.28
CA TYR A 13 2.21 -23.16 13.35
C TYR A 13 2.67 -21.86 12.69
N TYR A 14 2.94 -21.96 11.39
CA TYR A 14 3.18 -20.85 10.49
C TYR A 14 1.88 -20.38 9.86
N CYS A 15 1.70 -19.07 9.72
CA CYS A 15 0.49 -18.50 9.15
C CYS A 15 0.80 -17.55 8.00
N ILE A 16 0.21 -17.82 6.83
CA ILE A 16 0.28 -16.95 5.67
C ILE A 16 -0.84 -15.92 5.80
N THR A 17 -0.43 -14.66 5.96
CA THR A 17 -1.36 -13.55 6.25
C THR A 17 -1.74 -12.73 5.02
N GLU A 18 -1.10 -13.00 3.87
CA GLU A 18 -1.26 -12.24 2.64
C GLU A 18 -1.28 -13.21 1.45
N ALA A 19 -2.27 -13.08 0.56
CA ALA A 19 -2.38 -13.88 -0.67
C ALA A 19 -1.53 -13.24 -1.79
N GLN A 20 -0.24 -13.14 -1.55
CA GLN A 20 0.69 -12.49 -2.47
C GLN A 20 2.02 -13.26 -2.51
N CYS A 21 2.51 -13.50 -3.72
CA CYS A 21 3.87 -14.01 -3.91
C CYS A 21 4.88 -12.90 -3.59
N ARG A 22 5.76 -13.13 -2.63
CA ARG A 22 6.72 -12.12 -2.17
C ARG A 22 7.97 -11.99 -3.03
N LEU A 23 8.07 -12.77 -4.10
CA LEU A 23 9.09 -12.59 -5.15
C LEU A 23 8.56 -11.70 -6.28
N CYS A 24 7.49 -12.12 -6.95
CA CYS A 24 6.95 -11.40 -8.10
C CYS A 24 5.94 -10.32 -7.73
N ARG A 25 5.42 -10.28 -6.49
CA ARG A 25 4.43 -9.33 -5.95
C ARG A 25 3.03 -9.37 -6.58
N PHE A 26 2.72 -10.42 -7.34
CA PHE A 26 1.36 -10.69 -7.84
C PHE A 26 0.53 -11.47 -6.82
N ALA A 27 -0.79 -11.33 -6.90
CA ALA A 27 -1.70 -12.06 -6.03
C ALA A 27 -1.60 -13.57 -6.27
N LEU A 28 -1.76 -14.35 -5.19
CA LEU A 28 -1.91 -15.80 -5.25
C LEU A 28 -3.38 -16.14 -5.49
N LYS A 29 -3.63 -17.09 -6.39
CA LYS A 29 -4.97 -17.63 -6.65
C LYS A 29 -5.09 -19.03 -6.09
N ASP A 30 -6.32 -19.43 -5.81
CA ASP A 30 -6.60 -20.79 -5.35
C ASP A 30 -6.12 -21.83 -6.38
N ASN A 31 -5.52 -22.90 -5.87
CA ASN A 31 -4.91 -24.01 -6.60
C ASN A 31 -3.61 -23.64 -7.36
N GLU A 32 -3.03 -22.46 -7.15
CA GLU A 32 -1.66 -22.19 -7.61
C GLU A 32 -0.66 -22.91 -6.70
N LEU A 33 0.38 -23.52 -7.30
CA LEU A 33 1.45 -24.17 -6.55
C LEU A 33 2.38 -23.13 -5.92
N VAL A 34 2.66 -23.30 -4.63
CA VAL A 34 3.42 -22.35 -3.83
C VAL A 34 4.38 -23.04 -2.87
N TYR A 35 5.37 -22.26 -2.43
CA TYR A 35 6.21 -22.54 -1.29
C TYR A 35 5.91 -21.53 -0.17
N ALA A 36 5.96 -21.97 1.09
CA ALA A 36 5.96 -21.09 2.26
C ALA A 36 7.39 -20.89 2.77
N ALA A 37 7.75 -19.66 3.11
CA ALA A 37 9.01 -19.41 3.80
C ALA A 37 8.96 -19.95 5.24
N VAL A 38 10.03 -20.56 5.70
CA VAL A 38 10.13 -21.10 7.08
C VAL A 38 11.25 -20.41 7.84
N SER A 39 12.38 -20.23 7.17
CA SER A 39 13.54 -19.45 7.60
C SER A 39 14.25 -18.80 6.39
N ASP A 40 15.31 -18.03 6.64
CA ASP A 40 16.02 -17.25 5.61
C ASP A 40 16.41 -18.08 4.38
N ASP A 41 16.87 -19.33 4.57
CA ASP A 41 17.28 -20.21 3.47
C ASP A 41 16.43 -21.48 3.32
N ARG A 42 15.25 -21.55 3.96
CA ARG A 42 14.41 -22.75 3.96
C ARG A 42 12.96 -22.43 3.65
N VAL A 43 12.40 -23.21 2.74
CA VAL A 43 10.97 -23.21 2.39
C VAL A 43 10.36 -24.56 2.72
N SER A 44 9.03 -24.59 2.80
CA SER A 44 8.22 -25.81 2.86
C SER A 44 8.39 -26.70 1.62
N GLY A 45 7.81 -27.89 1.67
CA GLY A 45 7.40 -28.60 0.46
C GLY A 45 6.47 -27.76 -0.42
N GLU A 46 6.37 -28.10 -1.70
CA GLU A 46 5.42 -27.47 -2.62
C GLU A 46 3.99 -27.91 -2.27
N PHE A 47 3.05 -26.98 -2.27
CA PHE A 47 1.65 -27.28 -2.03
C PHE A 47 0.71 -26.35 -2.81
N GLU A 48 -0.56 -26.74 -2.94
CA GLU A 48 -1.59 -25.91 -3.56
C GLU A 48 -2.07 -24.81 -2.60
N PHE A 49 -2.00 -23.56 -3.05
CA PHE A 49 -2.53 -22.44 -2.29
C PHE A 49 -4.06 -22.55 -2.22
N GLN A 50 -4.61 -22.71 -1.02
CA GLN A 50 -6.05 -22.69 -0.77
C GLN A 50 -6.36 -21.87 0.47
N GLN A 51 -7.23 -20.87 0.31
CA GLN A 51 -7.64 -20.02 1.42
C GLN A 51 -8.38 -20.81 2.49
N GLN A 52 -8.15 -20.43 3.76
CA GLN A 52 -8.78 -21.00 4.96
C GLN A 52 -8.43 -22.47 5.22
N LEU A 53 -7.45 -23.03 4.52
CA LEU A 53 -6.95 -24.38 4.75
C LEU A 53 -5.74 -24.37 5.70
N SER A 54 -5.51 -25.51 6.36
CA SER A 54 -4.26 -25.83 7.04
C SER A 54 -3.61 -27.02 6.34
N ILE A 55 -2.28 -26.99 6.21
CA ILE A 55 -1.48 -28.03 5.59
C ILE A 55 -0.38 -28.41 6.56
N TYR A 56 -0.10 -29.70 6.67
CA TYR A 56 1.01 -30.22 7.44
C TYR A 56 2.15 -30.59 6.48
N ASP A 57 3.36 -30.14 6.79
CA ASP A 57 4.58 -30.46 6.05
C ASP A 57 5.38 -31.49 6.86
N GLU A 58 5.35 -32.74 6.39
CA GLU A 58 5.96 -33.88 7.08
C GLU A 58 7.49 -33.79 7.13
N ASP A 59 8.12 -33.22 6.11
CA ASP A 59 9.59 -33.13 6.00
C ASP A 59 10.15 -32.11 6.99
N LEU A 60 9.38 -31.07 7.24
CA LEU A 60 9.74 -29.99 8.15
C LEU A 60 9.16 -30.16 9.55
N ASP A 61 8.17 -31.04 9.73
CA ASP A 61 7.37 -31.19 10.94
C ASP A 61 6.76 -29.85 11.36
N ILE A 62 6.06 -29.18 10.43
CA ILE A 62 5.40 -27.88 10.65
C ILE A 62 3.97 -27.85 10.13
N ASN A 63 3.15 -26.99 10.73
CA ASN A 63 1.81 -26.68 10.25
C ASN A 63 1.79 -25.31 9.55
N ILE A 64 1.14 -25.22 8.39
CA ILE A 64 0.99 -24.00 7.59
C ILE A 64 -0.49 -23.69 7.45
N HIS A 65 -0.91 -22.54 7.98
CA HIS A 65 -2.31 -22.11 7.99
C HIS A 65 -2.53 -20.85 7.14
N LEU A 66 -3.54 -20.90 6.26
CA LEU A 66 -3.80 -19.87 5.25
C LEU A 66 -5.06 -19.04 5.56
N CYS A 67 -5.08 -18.29 6.66
CA CYS A 67 -6.27 -17.50 7.01
C CYS A 67 -6.38 -16.14 6.32
N LEU A 68 -5.27 -15.62 5.75
CA LEU A 68 -5.17 -14.28 5.16
C LEU A 68 -5.61 -13.14 6.11
N GLY A 69 -5.57 -13.42 7.42
CA GLY A 69 -6.07 -12.55 8.46
C GLY A 69 -4.95 -12.05 9.37
N GLY A 70 -5.00 -10.76 9.71
CA GLY A 70 -4.05 -10.15 10.65
C GLY A 70 -4.14 -10.70 12.09
N ASN A 71 -5.26 -11.33 12.45
CA ASN A 71 -5.56 -11.84 13.80
C ASN A 71 -5.88 -13.34 13.76
N CYS A 72 -4.94 -14.16 13.30
CA CYS A 72 -5.05 -15.61 13.37
C CYS A 72 -4.81 -16.10 14.80
N LEU A 73 -5.76 -16.86 15.36
CA LEU A 73 -5.64 -17.46 16.70
C LEU A 73 -4.64 -18.62 16.71
N SER A 74 -4.51 -19.34 15.60
CA SER A 74 -3.58 -20.45 15.42
C SER A 74 -2.14 -20.00 15.11
N ARG A 75 -1.87 -18.69 15.06
CA ARG A 75 -0.57 -18.16 14.60
C ARG A 75 0.46 -18.16 15.73
N THR A 76 1.46 -19.02 15.60
CA THR A 76 2.73 -18.89 16.32
C THR A 76 3.68 -17.92 15.60
N LYS A 77 3.78 -18.03 14.27
CA LYS A 77 4.66 -17.18 13.44
C LYS A 77 3.97 -16.78 12.13
N ALA A 78 4.04 -15.51 11.76
CA ALA A 78 3.61 -15.06 10.43
C ALA A 78 4.67 -15.40 9.38
N THR A 79 4.24 -15.82 8.20
CA THR A 79 5.13 -16.10 7.08
C THR A 79 4.57 -15.64 5.73
N VAL A 80 5.39 -15.79 4.70
CA VAL A 80 5.14 -15.37 3.32
C VAL A 80 5.15 -16.56 2.37
N CYS A 81 4.53 -16.37 1.21
CA CYS A 81 4.52 -17.35 0.13
C CYS A 81 5.23 -16.88 -1.12
N PHE A 82 5.65 -17.86 -1.91
CA PHE A 82 6.22 -17.68 -3.24
C PHE A 82 5.47 -18.59 -4.20
N HIS A 83 5.10 -18.10 -5.38
CA HIS A 83 4.72 -18.99 -6.50
C HIS A 83 5.88 -19.97 -6.73
N SER A 84 5.55 -21.25 -6.92
CA SER A 84 6.57 -22.29 -7.16
C SER A 84 7.50 -21.92 -8.30
N ARG A 85 6.93 -21.58 -9.46
CA ARG A 85 7.69 -21.12 -10.65
C ARG A 85 8.55 -19.88 -10.38
N CYS A 86 8.05 -18.91 -9.60
CA CYS A 86 8.85 -17.74 -9.23
C CYS A 86 10.03 -18.10 -8.34
N TYR A 87 9.84 -19.04 -7.42
CA TYR A 87 10.90 -19.53 -6.56
C TYR A 87 11.95 -20.25 -7.42
N GLU A 88 11.56 -21.21 -8.24
CA GLU A 88 12.48 -21.96 -9.11
C GLU A 88 13.26 -21.07 -10.10
N PHE A 89 12.64 -20.00 -10.61
CA PHE A 89 13.22 -19.13 -11.63
C PHE A 89 14.16 -18.04 -11.09
N ARG A 90 14.20 -17.84 -9.77
CA ARG A 90 15.00 -16.79 -9.13
C ARG A 90 16.49 -16.95 -9.44
N SER A 91 17.20 -15.83 -9.59
CA SER A 91 18.66 -15.86 -9.83
C SER A 91 19.47 -15.85 -8.54
N TYR A 92 18.88 -15.39 -7.43
CA TYR A 92 19.57 -15.21 -6.16
C TYR A 92 18.84 -15.90 -4.99
N PRO A 93 19.54 -16.20 -3.89
CA PRO A 93 18.88 -16.64 -2.66
C PRO A 93 17.88 -15.59 -2.15
N VAL A 94 16.78 -16.04 -1.57
CA VAL A 94 15.76 -15.14 -1.02
C VAL A 94 16.24 -14.56 0.31
N THR A 95 16.78 -13.34 0.28
CA THR A 95 17.33 -12.71 1.49
C THR A 95 16.27 -11.93 2.29
N PRO A 96 16.48 -11.72 3.61
CA PRO A 96 15.63 -10.82 4.40
C PRO A 96 15.57 -9.38 3.86
N ALA A 97 16.66 -8.91 3.25
CA ALA A 97 16.71 -7.60 2.61
C ALA A 97 15.78 -7.54 1.40
N PHE A 98 15.81 -8.58 0.55
CA PHE A 98 14.91 -8.70 -0.59
C PHE A 98 13.44 -8.77 -0.12
N LEU A 99 13.13 -9.60 0.86
CA LEU A 99 11.76 -9.71 1.39
C LEU A 99 11.28 -8.38 1.99
N THR A 100 12.16 -7.64 2.68
CA THR A 100 11.84 -6.29 3.18
C THR A 100 11.54 -5.34 2.02
N ALA A 101 12.36 -5.35 0.97
CA ALA A 101 12.20 -4.49 -0.20
C ALA A 101 10.92 -4.77 -1.01
N THR A 102 10.45 -6.03 -1.04
CA THR A 102 9.22 -6.42 -1.76
C THR A 102 7.94 -6.33 -0.93
N LYS A 103 8.04 -5.96 0.35
CA LYS A 103 6.89 -5.85 1.24
C LYS A 103 6.00 -4.67 0.86
N TYR A 104 4.71 -4.92 0.66
CA TYR A 104 3.75 -3.84 0.52
C TYR A 104 3.40 -3.22 1.88
N ALA A 105 3.28 -1.90 1.90
CA ALA A 105 2.78 -1.15 3.05
C ALA A 105 1.26 -1.38 3.27
N PHE A 106 0.55 -1.81 2.23
CA PHE A 106 -0.87 -2.16 2.24
C PHE A 106 -1.27 -2.92 0.98
N VAL A 107 -2.44 -3.54 0.98
CA VAL A 107 -2.95 -4.29 -0.17
C VAL A 107 -3.09 -3.37 -1.39
N ALA A 108 -2.46 -3.75 -2.51
CA ALA A 108 -2.60 -3.06 -3.77
C ALA A 108 -4.00 -3.29 -4.35
N PRO A 109 -4.66 -2.27 -4.91
CA PRO A 109 -5.93 -2.48 -5.59
C PRO A 109 -5.72 -3.27 -6.90
N PRO A 110 -6.69 -4.10 -7.35
CA PRO A 110 -6.54 -4.94 -8.55
C PRO A 110 -6.17 -4.18 -9.83
N ARG A 111 -6.59 -2.92 -9.95
CA ARG A 111 -6.19 -2.06 -11.08
C ARG A 111 -4.68 -1.82 -11.15
N GLU A 112 -4.02 -1.71 -10.00
CA GLU A 112 -2.57 -1.47 -9.95
C GLU A 112 -1.81 -2.74 -10.31
N GLU A 113 -2.35 -3.90 -9.96
CA GLU A 113 -1.83 -5.20 -10.38
C GLU A 113 -1.92 -5.38 -11.90
N ARG A 114 -3.08 -5.10 -12.51
CA ARG A 114 -3.25 -5.11 -13.98
C ARG A 114 -2.29 -4.14 -14.67
N ARG A 115 -2.25 -2.88 -14.23
CA ARG A 115 -1.31 -1.87 -14.76
C ARG A 115 0.15 -2.34 -14.66
N ARG A 116 0.51 -3.00 -13.57
CA ARG A 116 1.86 -3.54 -13.36
C ARG A 116 2.15 -4.68 -14.32
N ALA A 117 1.23 -5.64 -14.47
CA ALA A 117 1.35 -6.73 -15.43
C ALA A 117 1.55 -6.20 -16.86
N GLU A 118 0.69 -5.28 -17.30
CA GLU A 118 0.79 -4.68 -18.64
C GLU A 118 2.10 -3.91 -18.85
N TYR A 119 2.59 -3.21 -17.84
CA TYR A 119 3.87 -2.51 -17.92
C TYR A 119 5.02 -3.50 -18.09
N ILE A 120 5.05 -4.55 -17.28
CA ILE A 120 6.11 -5.57 -17.31
C ILE A 120 6.08 -6.33 -18.62
N GLN A 121 4.89 -6.72 -19.10
CA GLN A 121 4.71 -7.36 -20.40
C GLN A 121 5.27 -6.49 -21.54
N ARG A 122 4.89 -5.21 -21.59
CA ARG A 122 5.37 -4.28 -22.62
C ARG A 122 6.88 -4.06 -22.54
N ALA A 123 7.43 -3.89 -21.33
CA ALA A 123 8.86 -3.73 -21.14
C ALA A 123 9.64 -4.98 -21.55
N LEU A 124 9.12 -6.17 -21.23
CA LEU A 124 9.72 -7.45 -21.64
C LEU A 124 9.66 -7.63 -23.15
N ALA A 125 8.51 -7.39 -23.77
CA ALA A 125 8.35 -7.45 -25.23
C ALA A 125 9.38 -6.55 -25.95
N GLN A 126 9.55 -5.30 -25.47
CA GLN A 126 10.55 -4.37 -26.00
C GLN A 126 11.99 -4.88 -25.80
N ASN A 127 12.31 -5.44 -24.64
CA ASN A 127 13.65 -5.98 -24.39
C ASN A 127 13.93 -7.21 -25.27
N LEU A 128 12.95 -8.08 -25.51
CA LEU A 128 13.06 -9.23 -26.40
C LEU A 128 13.27 -8.81 -27.86
N GLN A 129 12.58 -7.78 -28.32
CA GLN A 129 12.79 -7.18 -29.66
C GLN A 129 14.23 -6.68 -29.87
N LEU A 130 14.83 -6.13 -28.81
CA LEU A 130 16.19 -5.59 -28.85
C LEU A 130 17.27 -6.67 -28.66
N ALA A 131 16.89 -7.88 -28.22
CA ALA A 131 17.84 -8.98 -28.02
C ALA A 131 18.40 -9.47 -29.37
N THR A 132 19.71 -9.69 -29.41
CA THR A 132 20.41 -10.07 -30.66
C THR A 132 20.10 -11.47 -31.15
N ASP A 133 19.67 -12.34 -30.24
CA ASP A 133 19.57 -13.79 -30.48
C ASP A 133 18.17 -14.21 -30.98
N TRP A 134 17.24 -13.26 -31.11
CA TRP A 134 15.86 -13.51 -31.50
C TRP A 134 15.52 -12.96 -32.90
N PRO A 135 14.51 -13.53 -33.58
CA PRO A 135 14.10 -13.07 -34.91
C PRO A 135 13.56 -11.63 -34.82
N ARG A 136 14.21 -10.67 -35.49
CA ARG A 136 13.85 -9.23 -35.41
C ARG A 136 12.53 -8.84 -36.11
N GLU A 137 11.87 -9.78 -36.78
CA GLU A 137 10.78 -9.49 -37.74
C GLU A 137 9.38 -9.82 -37.21
N LEU A 138 9.22 -10.22 -35.95
CA LEU A 138 7.89 -10.46 -35.39
C LEU A 138 7.15 -9.13 -35.15
N PRO A 139 5.85 -9.02 -35.50
CA PRO A 139 5.01 -7.90 -35.10
C PRO A 139 4.92 -7.72 -33.58
N ASP A 140 4.64 -6.50 -33.13
CA ASP A 140 4.52 -6.14 -31.72
C ASP A 140 3.52 -7.02 -30.96
N GLU A 141 2.42 -7.40 -31.62
CA GLU A 141 1.39 -8.26 -31.04
C GLU A 141 1.95 -9.64 -30.67
N LEU A 142 2.82 -10.21 -31.52
CA LEU A 142 3.43 -11.51 -31.25
C LEU A 142 4.44 -11.41 -30.10
N TRP A 143 5.18 -10.30 -29.99
CA TRP A 143 6.07 -10.07 -28.84
C TRP A 143 5.31 -9.95 -27.52
N LEU A 144 4.16 -9.27 -27.53
CA LEU A 144 3.31 -9.17 -26.35
C LEU A 144 2.76 -10.54 -25.94
N MET A 145 2.36 -11.38 -26.91
CA MET A 145 1.92 -12.75 -26.65
C MET A 145 3.05 -13.62 -26.08
N ILE A 146 4.28 -13.47 -26.57
CA ILE A 146 5.46 -14.18 -26.03
C ILE A 146 5.80 -13.71 -24.61
N ALA A 147 5.66 -12.41 -24.34
CA ALA A 147 5.98 -11.82 -23.04
C ALA A 147 4.92 -12.12 -21.95
N GLU A 148 3.66 -12.29 -22.33
CA GLU A 148 2.53 -12.54 -21.41
C GLU A 148 2.78 -13.65 -20.37
N PRO A 149 3.19 -14.88 -20.76
CA PRO A 149 3.41 -15.98 -19.80
C PRO A 149 4.69 -15.82 -18.95
N LEU A 150 5.46 -14.75 -19.15
CA LEU A 150 6.74 -14.50 -18.47
C LEU A 150 6.70 -13.28 -17.55
N VAL A 151 5.52 -12.67 -17.37
CA VAL A 151 5.35 -11.45 -16.57
C VAL A 151 5.80 -11.64 -15.12
N GLN A 152 5.48 -12.79 -14.51
CA GLN A 152 5.81 -13.05 -13.11
C GLN A 152 7.32 -13.25 -12.93
N GLU A 153 7.93 -14.04 -13.81
CA GLU A 153 9.36 -14.36 -13.82
C GLU A 153 10.20 -13.09 -14.06
N CYS A 154 9.80 -12.29 -15.05
CA CYS A 154 10.42 -11.00 -15.32
C CYS A 154 10.31 -10.06 -14.11
N ALA A 155 9.16 -10.08 -13.40
CA ALA A 155 8.99 -9.29 -12.18
C ALA A 155 9.95 -9.72 -11.06
N VAL A 156 10.23 -11.02 -10.92
CA VAL A 156 11.24 -11.55 -9.98
C VAL A 156 12.61 -10.99 -10.35
N LEU A 157 13.08 -11.27 -11.56
CA LEU A 157 14.44 -10.92 -11.99
C LEU A 157 14.71 -9.42 -11.93
N THR A 158 13.76 -8.60 -12.40
CA THR A 158 13.93 -7.14 -12.38
C THR A 158 13.96 -6.57 -10.97
N THR A 159 13.21 -7.17 -10.04
CA THR A 159 13.22 -6.76 -8.63
C THR A 159 14.51 -7.25 -7.95
N GLU A 160 14.96 -8.48 -8.22
CA GLU A 160 16.22 -9.02 -7.70
C GLU A 160 17.41 -8.16 -8.15
N GLU A 161 17.52 -7.90 -9.45
CA GLU A 161 18.61 -7.11 -10.01
C GLU A 161 18.64 -5.71 -9.40
N LEU A 162 17.46 -5.11 -9.20
CA LEU A 162 17.35 -3.79 -8.60
C LEU A 162 17.81 -3.77 -7.14
N VAL A 163 17.44 -4.78 -6.35
CA VAL A 163 17.88 -4.92 -4.95
C VAL A 163 19.38 -5.22 -4.88
N HIS A 164 19.89 -6.11 -5.73
CA HIS A 164 21.30 -6.49 -5.72
C HIS A 164 22.26 -5.40 -6.20
N ARG A 165 21.88 -4.61 -7.20
CA ARG A 165 22.71 -3.49 -7.70
C ARG A 165 22.63 -2.23 -6.84
N SER A 166 21.63 -2.16 -5.95
CA SER A 166 21.40 -0.97 -5.14
C SER A 166 22.12 -1.07 -3.82
N ASP A 167 22.86 -0.01 -3.46
CA ASP A 167 23.31 0.15 -2.08
C ASP A 167 22.10 0.24 -1.14
N THR A 168 22.11 -0.60 -0.11
CA THR A 168 21.08 -0.64 0.93
C THR A 168 21.06 0.67 1.70
N ILE A 169 19.89 1.29 1.76
CA ILE A 169 19.69 2.54 2.51
C ILE A 169 19.19 2.20 3.90
N GLY A 170 19.74 2.87 4.91
CA GLY A 170 19.31 2.74 6.29
C GLY A 170 18.22 3.74 6.69
N ASP A 171 17.58 3.46 7.82
CA ASP A 171 16.76 4.46 8.49
C ASP A 171 17.59 5.68 8.86
N SER A 172 16.98 6.85 8.83
CA SER A 172 17.68 8.11 9.08
C SER A 172 16.76 9.16 9.71
N VAL A 173 17.37 10.24 10.21
CA VAL A 173 16.67 11.44 10.64
C VAL A 173 17.10 12.57 9.72
N LEU A 174 16.13 13.27 9.16
CA LEU A 174 16.34 14.39 8.24
C LEU A 174 16.12 15.69 8.98
N ASP A 175 17.10 16.58 8.92
CA ASP A 175 17.06 17.92 9.52
C ASP A 175 16.40 18.92 8.55
N LEU A 176 15.27 19.49 8.93
CA LEU A 176 14.51 20.45 8.12
C LEU A 176 15.01 21.89 8.26
N THR A 177 16.05 22.14 9.06
CA THR A 177 16.74 23.44 9.12
C THR A 177 17.77 23.58 7.99
N GLN A 178 18.26 22.46 7.48
CA GLN A 178 19.20 22.37 6.37
C GLN A 178 18.47 22.20 5.03
N ALA A 179 19.22 22.31 3.93
CA ALA A 179 18.67 21.96 2.62
C ALA A 179 18.24 20.48 2.62
N VAL A 180 17.15 20.17 1.93
CA VAL A 180 16.65 18.81 1.75
C VAL A 180 16.68 18.48 0.27
N TYR A 181 17.35 17.38 -0.06
CA TYR A 181 17.42 16.83 -1.40
C TYR A 181 16.72 15.48 -1.44
N ALA A 182 16.16 15.12 -2.59
CA ALA A 182 15.58 13.80 -2.85
C ALA A 182 16.25 13.14 -4.04
N THR A 183 16.49 11.83 -3.94
CA THR A 183 16.84 10.99 -5.09
C THR A 183 15.68 10.04 -5.39
N TYR A 184 15.64 9.52 -6.63
CA TYR A 184 14.54 8.68 -7.08
C TYR A 184 15.03 7.40 -7.74
N VAL A 185 14.23 6.35 -7.61
CA VAL A 185 14.43 5.06 -8.28
C VAL A 185 13.15 4.65 -8.99
N LYS A 186 13.28 4.04 -10.17
CA LYS A 186 12.15 3.54 -10.94
C LYS A 186 11.91 2.07 -10.61
N VAL A 187 10.72 1.74 -10.12
CA VAL A 187 10.26 0.37 -9.82
C VAL A 187 8.96 0.13 -10.59
N ASP A 188 8.92 -0.91 -11.42
CA ASP A 188 7.74 -1.33 -12.21
C ASP A 188 7.02 -0.19 -12.96
N GLY A 189 7.81 0.75 -13.51
CA GLY A 189 7.29 1.87 -14.29
C GLY A 189 6.95 3.11 -13.49
N ARG A 190 7.17 3.11 -12.17
CA ARG A 190 6.84 4.21 -11.26
C ARG A 190 8.08 4.70 -10.52
N TYR A 191 8.21 6.02 -10.35
CA TYR A 191 9.30 6.62 -9.59
C TYR A 191 8.95 6.71 -8.11
N TYR A 192 9.87 6.28 -7.26
CA TYR A 192 9.78 6.32 -5.81
C TYR A 192 10.93 7.13 -5.24
N VAL A 193 10.70 7.78 -4.11
CA VAL A 193 11.75 8.45 -3.34
C VAL A 193 12.69 7.38 -2.80
N ARG A 194 13.94 7.40 -3.26
CA ARG A 194 14.99 6.48 -2.84
C ARG A 194 15.61 6.93 -1.52
N SER A 195 16.05 8.19 -1.45
CA SER A 195 16.59 8.81 -0.25
C SER A 195 16.18 10.27 -0.13
N LEU A 196 16.11 10.76 1.11
CA LEU A 196 16.08 12.19 1.43
C LEU A 196 17.34 12.52 2.22
N LEU A 197 18.06 13.57 1.82
CA LEU A 197 19.42 13.86 2.29
C LEU A 197 19.56 15.35 2.60
N ASN A 198 20.36 15.67 3.62
CA ASN A 198 20.74 17.07 3.90
C ASN A 198 21.96 17.54 3.11
N THR A 199 22.86 16.62 2.78
CA THR A 199 24.09 16.89 2.04
C THR A 199 24.19 15.98 0.82
N LEU A 200 24.76 16.52 -0.25
CA LEU A 200 25.03 15.76 -1.47
C LEU A 200 26.45 15.21 -1.40
N GLY A 201 26.61 13.90 -1.55
CA GLY A 201 27.89 13.31 -1.91
C GLY A 201 28.31 13.73 -3.34
N ALA A 202 29.60 13.63 -3.66
CA ALA A 202 30.13 14.02 -4.96
C ALA A 202 29.36 13.38 -6.14
N ASP A 203 28.98 12.10 -6.00
CA ASP A 203 28.26 11.33 -7.02
C ASP A 203 26.73 11.55 -7.02
N ALA A 204 26.15 11.90 -5.86
CA ALA A 204 24.70 12.10 -5.71
C ALA A 204 24.21 13.41 -6.36
N SER A 205 25.12 14.36 -6.60
CA SER A 205 24.81 15.70 -7.11
C SER A 205 24.09 15.73 -8.45
N LYS A 206 24.26 14.70 -9.31
CA LYS A 206 23.65 14.64 -10.64
C LYS A 206 22.23 14.05 -10.67
N GLN A 207 21.80 13.38 -9.61
CA GLN A 207 20.51 12.67 -9.55
C GLN A 207 19.60 13.17 -8.42
N ALA A 208 20.06 14.14 -7.64
CA ALA A 208 19.34 14.69 -6.51
C ALA A 208 18.58 15.98 -6.89
N PHE A 209 17.35 16.10 -6.41
CA PHE A 209 16.48 17.25 -6.61
C PHE A 209 16.31 17.99 -5.29
N LEU A 210 16.55 19.31 -5.30
CA LEU A 210 16.34 20.15 -4.12
C LEU A 210 14.83 20.26 -3.85
N LEU A 211 14.39 19.86 -2.66
CA LEU A 211 12.99 19.94 -2.20
C LEU A 211 12.76 21.10 -1.23
N LEU A 212 13.75 21.40 -0.38
CA LEU A 212 13.69 22.50 0.60
C LEU A 212 15.06 23.20 0.62
N PRO A 213 15.15 24.51 0.37
CA PRO A 213 16.41 25.24 0.55
C PRO A 213 16.78 25.34 2.04
N ALA A 214 18.07 25.48 2.34
CA ALA A 214 18.52 25.72 3.71
C ALA A 214 17.96 27.04 4.25
N ARG A 215 17.62 27.07 5.54
CA ARG A 215 17.20 28.33 6.19
C ARG A 215 18.40 29.28 6.25
N THR A 216 18.21 30.51 5.77
CA THR A 216 19.24 31.56 5.87
C THR A 216 18.79 32.64 6.83
N GLU A 217 19.71 33.17 7.65
CA GLU A 217 19.45 34.24 8.64
C GLU A 217 18.93 35.56 8.04
N LYS A 218 18.93 35.70 6.70
CA LYS A 218 18.49 36.90 5.96
C LYS A 218 17.05 36.82 5.44
N GLN A 219 16.27 35.83 5.86
CA GLN A 219 14.86 35.70 5.50
C GLN A 219 14.06 36.83 6.19
N GLY A 220 13.34 37.62 5.38
CA GLY A 220 12.61 38.80 5.86
C GLY A 220 11.46 38.42 6.81
N PRO A 221 10.82 39.40 7.47
CA PRO A 221 9.74 39.15 8.44
C PRO A 221 8.49 38.44 7.86
N ASP A 222 8.37 38.32 6.54
CA ASP A 222 7.29 37.59 5.85
C ASP A 222 7.67 36.15 5.45
N ASP A 223 8.95 35.82 5.61
CA ASP A 223 9.64 34.61 5.16
C ASP A 223 9.92 33.66 6.36
N ASP A 224 9.09 33.81 7.41
CA ASP A 224 8.98 32.94 8.58
C ASP A 224 8.35 31.59 8.18
N GLU A 225 9.03 30.83 7.34
CA GLU A 225 8.40 29.76 6.59
C GLU A 225 8.61 28.39 7.22
N SER A 226 8.03 28.18 8.39
CA SER A 226 7.71 26.81 8.81
C SER A 226 6.84 26.17 7.72
N LYS A 227 7.32 25.08 7.11
CA LYS A 227 6.65 24.43 5.97
C LYS A 227 5.89 23.19 6.42
N ASP A 228 4.67 23.04 5.94
CA ASP A 228 3.96 21.78 6.01
C ASP A 228 4.53 20.79 5.01
N LEU A 229 4.41 19.50 5.32
CA LEU A 229 4.88 18.42 4.49
C LEU A 229 3.71 17.61 3.94
N PHE A 230 3.60 17.58 2.62
CA PHE A 230 2.67 16.70 1.92
C PHE A 230 3.42 15.51 1.33
N VAL A 231 2.91 14.31 1.61
CA VAL A 231 3.53 13.06 1.17
C VAL A 231 2.54 12.30 0.29
N ALA A 232 2.94 12.01 -0.95
CA ALA A 232 2.22 11.12 -1.85
C ALA A 232 2.84 9.72 -1.78
N GLU A 233 2.07 8.70 -1.43
CA GLU A 233 2.53 7.33 -1.25
C GLU A 233 1.55 6.31 -1.85
N ASP A 234 2.04 5.17 -2.32
CA ASP A 234 1.20 4.03 -2.71
C ASP A 234 1.60 2.77 -1.92
N HIS A 235 1.10 1.61 -2.35
CA HIS A 235 1.29 0.34 -1.64
C HIS A 235 2.75 -0.10 -1.57
N VAL A 236 3.63 0.43 -2.43
CA VAL A 236 5.05 0.10 -2.44
C VAL A 236 5.85 1.06 -1.55
N GLY A 237 5.56 2.37 -1.62
CA GLY A 237 6.23 3.36 -0.79
C GLY A 237 5.97 4.80 -1.22
N ILE A 238 6.85 5.71 -0.80
CA ILE A 238 6.69 7.14 -1.06
C ILE A 238 7.07 7.47 -2.50
N ARG A 239 6.15 8.15 -3.19
CA ARG A 239 6.28 8.57 -4.59
C ARG A 239 6.86 9.97 -4.70
N GLN A 240 6.32 10.91 -3.93
CA GLN A 240 6.72 12.31 -3.96
C GLN A 240 6.50 12.98 -2.59
N VAL A 241 7.24 14.04 -2.35
CA VAL A 241 7.24 14.81 -1.11
C VAL A 241 7.28 16.30 -1.47
N PHE A 242 6.44 17.10 -0.81
CA PHE A 242 6.32 18.54 -1.06
C PHE A 242 6.35 19.32 0.24
N PHE A 243 7.18 20.36 0.28
CA PHE A 243 7.19 21.35 1.37
C PHE A 243 6.38 22.57 0.93
N VAL A 244 5.33 22.88 1.68
CA VAL A 244 4.34 23.91 1.31
C VAL A 244 4.21 24.93 2.44
N SER A 245 4.18 26.21 2.09
CA SER A 245 3.95 27.27 3.08
C SER A 245 2.52 27.16 3.63
N PRO A 246 2.30 27.23 4.95
CA PRO A 246 0.96 27.21 5.54
C PRO A 246 0.04 28.28 4.92
N LYS A 247 0.59 29.44 4.54
CA LYS A 247 -0.14 30.53 3.86
C LYS A 247 -0.67 30.15 2.46
N ARG A 248 -0.03 29.20 1.78
CA ARG A 248 -0.38 28.75 0.41
C ARG A 248 -0.96 27.35 0.37
N ARG A 249 -1.27 26.78 1.54
CA ARG A 249 -1.70 25.39 1.68
C ARG A 249 -2.95 25.08 0.87
N ASP A 250 -3.98 25.92 1.00
CA ASP A 250 -5.26 25.71 0.32
C ASP A 250 -5.13 25.83 -1.21
N GLU A 251 -4.41 26.85 -1.67
CA GLU A 251 -4.09 27.07 -3.09
C GLU A 251 -3.35 25.85 -3.67
N TRP A 252 -2.35 25.35 -2.95
CA TRP A 252 -1.57 24.18 -3.38
C TRP A 252 -2.42 22.90 -3.38
N CYS A 253 -3.24 22.66 -2.37
CA CYS A 253 -4.14 21.52 -2.34
C CYS A 253 -5.16 21.54 -3.50
N GLY A 254 -5.59 22.73 -3.95
CA GLY A 254 -6.46 22.88 -5.12
C GLY A 254 -5.77 22.71 -6.48
N SER A 255 -4.43 22.83 -6.53
CA SER A 255 -3.62 22.82 -7.76
C SER A 255 -2.49 21.78 -7.74
N HIS A 256 -2.59 20.79 -6.85
CA HIS A 256 -1.54 19.82 -6.59
C HIS A 256 -1.19 19.02 -7.85
N PRO A 257 0.07 18.57 -7.99
CA PRO A 257 0.46 17.74 -9.13
C PRO A 257 -0.27 16.39 -9.10
N SER A 258 -0.62 15.90 -10.30
CA SER A 258 -1.23 14.58 -10.44
C SER A 258 -0.21 13.48 -10.14
N VAL A 259 -0.48 12.68 -9.11
CA VAL A 259 0.29 11.47 -8.77
C VAL A 259 -0.65 10.27 -8.82
N PRO A 260 -0.79 9.60 -9.98
CA PRO A 260 -1.78 8.53 -10.16
C PRO A 260 -1.60 7.38 -9.17
N GLY A 261 -2.70 6.99 -8.53
CA GLY A 261 -2.75 5.88 -7.57
C GLY A 261 -2.14 6.17 -6.21
N ALA A 262 -1.68 7.39 -5.95
CA ALA A 262 -1.16 7.79 -4.64
C ALA A 262 -2.27 8.17 -3.66
N TRP A 263 -1.96 7.98 -2.39
CA TRP A 263 -2.65 8.52 -1.25
C TRP A 263 -1.80 9.64 -0.64
N TRP A 264 -2.46 10.67 -0.14
CA TRP A 264 -1.84 11.90 0.33
C TRP A 264 -1.92 12.01 1.85
N ARG A 265 -0.79 12.21 2.50
CA ARG A 265 -0.71 12.59 3.92
C ARG A 265 -0.30 14.04 4.05
N HIS A 266 -0.89 14.72 5.02
CA HIS A 266 -0.49 16.05 5.46
C HIS A 266 0.16 15.96 6.84
N ILE A 267 1.41 16.40 6.94
CA ILE A 267 2.14 16.52 8.20
C ILE A 267 2.34 18.01 8.45
N PRO A 268 1.62 18.61 9.40
CA PRO A 268 1.67 20.04 9.63
C PRO A 268 3.00 20.41 10.30
N HIS A 269 3.53 21.60 10.01
CA HIS A 269 4.85 22.02 10.46
C HIS A 269 5.03 21.98 11.99
N GLU A 270 3.96 22.17 12.76
CA GLU A 270 3.96 22.09 14.23
C GLU A 270 4.28 20.67 14.73
N ALA A 271 4.03 19.65 13.89
CA ALA A 271 4.42 18.28 14.15
C ALA A 271 5.86 17.99 13.71
N ILE A 272 6.48 18.81 12.87
CA ILE A 272 7.81 18.58 12.28
C ILE A 272 8.67 19.85 12.32
N PRO A 273 8.89 20.47 13.50
CA PRO A 273 9.49 21.81 13.58
C PRO A 273 10.93 21.87 13.04
N SER A 274 11.70 20.80 13.23
CA SER A 274 13.13 20.76 12.88
C SER A 274 13.59 19.44 12.28
N ALA A 275 12.88 18.33 12.47
CA ALA A 275 13.34 17.05 11.96
C ALA A 275 12.19 16.07 11.70
N VAL A 276 12.45 15.11 10.81
CA VAL A 276 11.57 13.97 10.53
C VAL A 276 12.34 12.67 10.54
N ALA A 277 11.71 11.60 11.04
CA ALA A 277 12.25 10.25 10.97
C ALA A 277 11.86 9.60 9.64
N ILE A 278 12.83 9.00 8.98
CA ILE A 278 12.68 8.31 7.70
C ILE A 278 12.88 6.83 7.95
N LYS A 279 11.88 6.04 7.56
CA LYS A 279 11.93 4.58 7.53
C LYS A 279 12.02 4.09 6.10
N THR A 280 12.96 3.19 5.84
CA THR A 280 13.20 2.64 4.50
C THR A 280 12.98 1.13 4.49
N ASN A 281 12.82 0.57 3.30
CA ASN A 281 12.83 -0.88 3.10
C ASN A 281 14.16 -1.38 2.50
N GLY A 282 15.23 -0.60 2.64
CA GLY A 282 16.53 -0.84 2.00
C GLY A 282 16.64 -0.31 0.57
N LEU A 283 15.54 -0.23 -0.18
CA LEU A 283 15.53 0.21 -1.59
C LEU A 283 14.91 1.61 -1.77
N ILE A 284 13.83 1.88 -1.05
CA ILE A 284 13.05 3.12 -1.13
C ILE A 284 12.64 3.59 0.26
N VAL A 285 12.26 4.87 0.34
CA VAL A 285 11.60 5.43 1.53
C VAL A 285 10.18 4.87 1.63
N GLY A 286 9.93 4.14 2.72
CA GLY A 286 8.63 3.54 3.00
C GLY A 286 7.71 4.45 3.82
N THR A 287 8.25 5.22 4.77
CA THR A 287 7.44 6.10 5.61
C THR A 287 8.25 7.30 6.12
N ILE A 288 7.59 8.44 6.23
CA ILE A 288 8.09 9.64 6.92
C ILE A 288 7.20 9.90 8.13
N GLN A 289 7.82 10.00 9.29
CA GLN A 289 7.15 10.18 10.58
C GLN A 289 7.67 11.42 11.30
N SER A 290 6.77 12.08 12.03
CA SER A 290 7.16 13.07 13.02
C SER A 290 8.00 12.42 14.13
N THR A 291 9.02 13.13 14.60
CA THR A 291 9.81 12.76 15.78
C THR A 291 9.10 13.10 17.09
N LEU A 292 7.97 13.83 17.03
CA LEU A 292 7.19 14.25 18.19
C LEU A 292 6.02 13.30 18.45
N GLU A 293 5.88 12.84 19.70
CA GLU A 293 4.74 12.04 20.16
C GLU A 293 3.53 12.92 20.56
N LYS A 294 3.11 13.85 19.69
CA LYS A 294 1.94 14.70 19.93
C LYS A 294 0.67 14.11 19.30
N PRO A 295 -0.54 14.41 19.83
CA PRO A 295 -1.81 13.95 19.23
C PRO A 295 -1.96 14.32 17.74
N ILE A 296 -1.43 15.49 17.35
CA ILE A 296 -1.38 15.98 15.96
C ILE A 296 -0.65 14.98 15.05
N ALA A 297 0.40 14.32 15.55
CA ALA A 297 1.15 13.32 14.80
C ALA A 297 0.32 12.06 14.48
N GLY A 298 -0.76 11.79 15.24
CA GLY A 298 -1.69 10.72 14.94
C GLY A 298 -2.53 10.97 13.69
N VAL A 299 -2.97 12.22 13.48
CA VAL A 299 -3.74 12.63 12.30
C VAL A 299 -2.87 12.64 11.04
N SER A 300 -1.58 12.97 11.19
CA SER A 300 -0.58 12.92 10.11
C SER A 300 -0.25 11.52 9.57
N ARG A 301 -0.85 10.47 10.16
CA ARG A 301 -0.72 9.06 9.72
C ARG A 301 -1.89 8.60 8.84
N ILE A 302 -2.85 9.48 8.57
CA ILE A 302 -4.03 9.17 7.74
C ILE A 302 -3.77 9.67 6.34
N SER A 303 -3.98 8.79 5.36
CA SER A 303 -3.80 9.12 3.95
C SER A 303 -5.17 9.31 3.28
N TRP A 304 -5.24 10.27 2.36
CA TRP A 304 -6.47 10.69 1.67
C TRP A 304 -6.31 10.51 0.16
N GLN A 305 -7.40 10.42 -0.60
CA GLN A 305 -7.29 10.28 -2.07
C GLN A 305 -6.74 11.54 -2.77
N VAL A 306 -6.88 12.69 -2.12
CA VAL A 306 -6.38 14.00 -2.55
C VAL A 306 -5.71 14.67 -1.36
N PRO A 307 -4.77 15.61 -1.55
CA PRO A 307 -4.19 16.35 -0.43
C PRO A 307 -5.28 17.18 0.26
N VAL A 308 -5.34 17.05 1.59
CA VAL A 308 -6.32 17.74 2.43
C VAL A 308 -5.57 18.77 3.27
N PRO A 309 -5.90 20.07 3.19
CA PRO A 309 -5.19 21.12 3.92
C PRO A 309 -5.47 21.09 5.43
N PHE A 310 -6.66 20.65 5.82
CA PHE A 310 -7.09 20.50 7.20
C PHE A 310 -7.78 19.14 7.35
N PRO A 311 -7.02 18.09 7.73
CA PRO A 311 -7.62 16.77 7.90
C PRO A 311 -8.78 16.84 8.90
N PRO A 312 -9.97 16.30 8.54
CA PRO A 312 -11.14 16.37 9.40
C PRO A 312 -10.96 15.53 10.67
N SER A 313 -11.74 15.87 11.69
CA SER A 313 -11.83 15.08 12.92
C SER A 313 -12.33 13.66 12.64
N ILE A 314 -11.69 12.67 13.25
CA ILE A 314 -12.13 11.27 13.17
C ILE A 314 -13.06 10.98 14.33
N VAL A 315 -14.16 10.30 14.02
CA VAL A 315 -15.10 9.76 15.00
C VAL A 315 -15.16 8.24 14.85
N ASP A 316 -15.08 7.53 15.97
CA ASP A 316 -15.35 6.10 16.02
C ASP A 316 -16.87 5.88 16.01
N LEU A 317 -17.39 5.19 15.01
CA LEU A 317 -18.84 4.98 14.82
C LEU A 317 -19.49 4.10 15.90
N LEU A 318 -18.73 3.33 16.68
CA LEU A 318 -19.28 2.55 17.79
C LEU A 318 -19.40 3.38 19.07
N THR A 319 -18.49 4.33 19.29
CA THR A 319 -18.44 5.10 20.53
C THR A 319 -18.89 6.55 20.37
N LEU A 320 -19.04 7.02 19.13
CA LEU A 320 -19.31 8.41 18.73
C LEU A 320 -18.32 9.41 19.36
N LYS A 321 -17.11 8.94 19.65
CA LYS A 321 -16.04 9.73 20.26
C LYS A 321 -14.81 9.73 19.37
N THR A 322 -13.94 10.70 19.57
CA THR A 322 -12.60 10.65 18.98
C THR A 322 -11.88 9.40 19.47
N PRO A 323 -11.33 8.57 18.56
CA PRO A 323 -10.63 7.35 18.97
C PRO A 323 -9.40 7.72 19.81
N ARG A 324 -9.23 7.06 20.98
CA ARG A 324 -8.07 7.28 21.87
C ARG A 324 -6.74 7.01 21.18
N LYS A 325 -6.74 6.08 20.22
CA LYS A 325 -5.61 5.74 19.38
C LYS A 325 -6.10 5.62 17.95
N VAL A 326 -5.57 6.45 17.07
CA VAL A 326 -5.84 6.35 15.63
C VAL A 326 -5.12 5.09 15.10
N PRO A 327 -5.84 4.16 14.45
CA PRO A 327 -5.21 3.02 13.78
C PRO A 327 -4.13 3.47 12.79
N THR A 328 -3.06 2.69 12.68
CA THR A 328 -2.00 2.96 11.70
C THR A 328 -2.45 2.55 10.31
N GLY A 329 -2.08 3.33 9.28
CA GLY A 329 -2.34 2.99 7.88
C GLY A 329 -3.79 3.19 7.44
N LEU A 330 -4.53 4.09 8.09
CA LEU A 330 -5.87 4.48 7.64
C LEU A 330 -5.79 5.21 6.30
N ARG A 331 -6.69 4.84 5.40
CA ARG A 331 -6.85 5.43 4.06
C ARG A 331 -8.30 5.83 3.88
N MET A 332 -8.54 7.13 3.77
CA MET A 332 -9.87 7.72 3.81
C MET A 332 -10.30 8.17 2.42
N ARG A 333 -11.55 7.86 2.07
CA ARG A 333 -12.20 8.27 0.82
C ARG A 333 -13.30 9.27 1.11
N PHE A 334 -13.58 10.11 0.13
CA PHE A 334 -14.71 11.03 0.17
C PHE A 334 -15.88 10.46 -0.63
N PHE A 335 -17.09 10.79 -0.20
CA PHE A 335 -18.28 10.65 -1.01
C PHE A 335 -19.13 11.90 -0.76
N ASP A 336 -19.82 12.37 -1.80
CA ASP A 336 -20.71 13.51 -1.67
C ASP A 336 -22.00 13.04 -0.99
N CYS A 337 -22.45 13.70 0.06
CA CYS A 337 -23.70 13.36 0.75
C CYS A 337 -24.75 14.44 0.49
N ASN A 338 -25.98 14.02 0.16
CA ASN A 338 -27.17 14.85 -0.04
C ASN A 338 -27.02 16.00 -1.04
N SER A 339 -26.06 15.92 -1.95
CA SER A 339 -25.96 16.88 -3.06
C SER A 339 -27.22 16.76 -3.95
N PRO A 340 -27.79 17.88 -4.47
CA PRO A 340 -29.06 17.87 -5.20
C PRO A 340 -29.08 17.00 -6.46
N ASP A 341 -27.91 16.67 -7.00
CA ASP A 341 -27.71 15.84 -8.18
C ASP A 341 -27.55 14.34 -7.84
N ILE A 342 -27.57 13.94 -6.58
CA ILE A 342 -27.44 12.55 -6.16
C ILE A 342 -28.73 11.78 -6.45
N ILE A 343 -28.58 10.63 -7.11
CA ILE A 343 -29.67 9.69 -7.45
C ILE A 343 -29.58 8.37 -6.67
N GLY A 344 -28.52 8.18 -5.89
CA GLY A 344 -28.33 6.99 -5.08
C GLY A 344 -26.92 6.84 -4.52
N TYR A 345 -26.74 5.82 -3.69
CA TYR A 345 -25.45 5.42 -3.12
C TYR A 345 -25.19 3.93 -3.37
N SER A 346 -23.93 3.55 -3.57
CA SER A 346 -23.48 2.16 -3.43
C SER A 346 -22.65 2.02 -2.17
N VAL A 347 -23.02 1.06 -1.32
CA VAL A 347 -22.34 0.77 -0.06
C VAL A 347 -21.68 -0.61 -0.15
N ALA A 348 -20.38 -0.66 0.08
CA ALA A 348 -19.62 -1.89 0.24
C ALA A 348 -19.55 -2.27 1.72
N THR A 349 -19.85 -3.53 2.05
CA THR A 349 -19.84 -4.05 3.43
C THR A 349 -19.34 -5.49 3.47
N ASP A 350 -18.65 -5.88 4.54
CA ASP A 350 -18.34 -7.28 4.85
C ASP A 350 -19.40 -7.94 5.76
N GLY A 351 -20.55 -7.27 5.92
CA GLY A 351 -21.61 -7.63 6.86
C GLY A 351 -21.38 -7.10 8.28
N ALA A 352 -20.14 -6.84 8.67
CA ALA A 352 -19.78 -6.30 9.99
C ALA A 352 -19.39 -4.81 9.94
N LYS A 353 -18.82 -4.33 8.83
CA LYS A 353 -18.22 -3.01 8.66
C LYS A 353 -18.57 -2.44 7.29
N VAL A 354 -18.75 -1.12 7.23
CA VAL A 354 -18.80 -0.38 5.96
C VAL A 354 -17.36 -0.19 5.46
N LEU A 355 -17.09 -0.66 4.25
CA LEU A 355 -15.78 -0.59 3.60
C LEU A 355 -15.65 0.64 2.69
N ALA A 356 -16.72 0.98 1.98
CA ALA A 356 -16.79 2.17 1.13
C ALA A 356 -18.23 2.60 0.89
N ILE A 357 -18.42 3.90 0.63
CA ILE A 357 -19.66 4.47 0.11
C ILE A 357 -19.31 5.23 -1.17
N ILE A 358 -20.12 5.05 -2.21
CA ILE A 358 -19.97 5.72 -3.51
C ILE A 358 -21.27 6.48 -3.80
N SER A 359 -21.16 7.77 -4.08
CA SER A 359 -22.29 8.59 -4.51
C SER A 359 -22.50 8.46 -6.01
N HIS A 360 -23.76 8.32 -6.43
CA HIS A 360 -24.16 8.31 -7.83
C HIS A 360 -24.84 9.62 -8.16
N LYS A 361 -24.31 10.35 -9.14
CA LYS A 361 -24.86 11.63 -9.58
C LYS A 361 -25.51 11.55 -10.95
N GLN A 362 -26.55 12.34 -11.15
CA GLN A 362 -27.24 12.46 -12.43
C GLN A 362 -26.27 12.91 -13.52
N GLY A 363 -26.25 12.19 -14.66
CA GLY A 363 -25.37 12.50 -15.79
C GLY A 363 -23.90 12.14 -15.59
N GLN A 364 -23.48 11.69 -14.40
CA GLN A 364 -22.13 11.21 -14.17
C GLN A 364 -21.97 9.79 -14.68
N LYS A 365 -20.97 9.55 -15.53
CA LYS A 365 -20.54 8.18 -15.84
C LYS A 365 -19.83 7.60 -14.63
N LEU A 366 -20.45 6.59 -14.04
CA LEU A 366 -19.86 5.81 -12.96
C LEU A 366 -18.56 5.15 -13.44
N ASP A 367 -17.47 5.43 -12.73
CA ASP A 367 -16.23 4.69 -12.96
C ASP A 367 -16.35 3.30 -12.33
N ARG A 368 -16.65 2.30 -13.17
CA ARG A 368 -16.83 0.91 -12.76
C ARG A 368 -15.58 0.34 -12.06
N ARG A 369 -14.41 0.95 -12.26
CA ARG A 369 -13.15 0.52 -11.66
C ARG A 369 -13.16 0.66 -10.13
N PHE A 370 -14.00 1.54 -9.57
CA PHE A 370 -14.14 1.65 -8.12
C PHE A 370 -14.67 0.38 -7.47
N TYR A 371 -15.56 -0.36 -8.14
CA TYR A 371 -16.10 -1.61 -7.61
C TYR A 371 -15.01 -2.67 -7.50
N GLU A 372 -14.15 -2.75 -8.52
CA GLU A 372 -13.02 -3.67 -8.54
C GLU A 372 -12.02 -3.38 -7.41
N ASP A 373 -11.78 -2.10 -7.09
CA ASP A 373 -10.83 -1.67 -6.06
C ASP A 373 -11.24 -2.01 -4.62
N VAL A 374 -12.53 -2.23 -4.36
CA VAL A 374 -13.07 -2.57 -3.02
C VAL A 374 -13.54 -4.03 -2.97
N ASN A 375 -13.48 -4.75 -4.10
CA ASN A 375 -13.94 -6.13 -4.18
C ASN A 375 -13.00 -7.05 -3.39
N SER A 376 -13.49 -7.55 -2.25
CA SER A 376 -12.89 -8.66 -1.51
C SER A 376 -13.82 -9.87 -1.59
N SER A 377 -13.31 -11.07 -1.35
CA SER A 377 -14.09 -12.32 -1.38
C SER A 377 -15.29 -12.34 -0.41
N ILE A 378 -15.30 -11.44 0.57
CA ILE A 378 -16.36 -11.28 1.59
C ILE A 378 -17.13 -9.97 1.47
N CYS A 379 -16.91 -9.19 0.40
CA CYS A 379 -17.55 -7.88 0.20
C CYS A 379 -18.89 -8.02 -0.54
N PHE A 380 -19.92 -7.40 0.02
CA PHE A 380 -21.23 -7.24 -0.61
C PHE A 380 -21.45 -5.78 -0.99
N TRP A 381 -22.00 -5.57 -2.19
CA TRP A 381 -22.41 -4.25 -2.66
C TRP A 381 -23.92 -4.10 -2.57
N MET A 382 -24.37 -3.04 -1.92
CA MET A 382 -25.78 -2.66 -1.84
C MET A 382 -25.98 -1.33 -2.57
N TYR A 383 -26.89 -1.30 -3.54
CA TYR A 383 -27.32 -0.05 -4.17
C TYR A 383 -28.56 0.49 -3.46
N MET A 384 -28.51 1.76 -3.07
CA MET A 384 -29.54 2.47 -2.32
C MET A 384 -29.96 3.69 -3.15
N PRO A 385 -31.01 3.59 -4.00
CA PRO A 385 -31.50 4.73 -4.77
C PRO A 385 -32.04 5.83 -3.85
N ILE A 386 -31.94 7.07 -4.29
CA ILE A 386 -32.50 8.25 -3.60
C ILE A 386 -33.44 8.94 -4.58
N ASN A 387 -34.71 9.10 -4.20
CA ASN A 387 -35.69 9.82 -4.99
C ASN A 387 -35.54 11.34 -4.83
N GLN A 388 -36.18 12.09 -5.73
CA GLN A 388 -36.26 13.54 -5.60
C GLN A 388 -36.92 13.91 -4.26
N SER A 389 -36.25 14.74 -3.47
CA SER A 389 -36.65 15.14 -2.10
C SER A 389 -36.41 14.10 -1.00
N GLU A 390 -35.85 12.93 -1.33
CA GLU A 390 -35.26 12.05 -0.33
C GLU A 390 -33.83 12.50 -0.05
N TYR A 391 -33.40 12.33 1.20
CA TYR A 391 -32.05 12.62 1.63
C TYR A 391 -31.66 11.63 2.73
N LEU A 392 -30.37 11.35 2.80
CA LEU A 392 -29.80 10.48 3.80
C LEU A 392 -29.71 11.26 5.11
N THR A 393 -30.44 10.82 6.13
CA THR A 393 -30.42 11.46 7.45
C THR A 393 -29.39 10.87 8.39
N GLU A 394 -29.07 9.59 8.23
CA GLU A 394 -28.27 8.84 9.20
C GLU A 394 -27.38 7.79 8.53
N ILE A 395 -26.15 7.65 9.03
CA ILE A 395 -25.27 6.50 8.75
C ILE A 395 -25.03 5.77 10.06
N CYS A 396 -25.61 4.57 10.17
CA CYS A 396 -25.62 3.81 11.41
C CYS A 396 -24.99 2.43 11.23
N ARG A 397 -24.35 1.95 12.30
CA ARG A 397 -23.98 0.54 12.45
C ARG A 397 -24.90 -0.08 13.49
N ARG A 398 -25.56 -1.19 13.13
CA ARG A 398 -26.26 -2.02 14.11
C ARG A 398 -25.25 -2.95 14.76
N ALA A 399 -24.97 -2.74 16.05
CA ALA A 399 -24.15 -3.65 16.83
C ALA A 399 -25.06 -4.62 17.57
N GLY A 400 -25.26 -5.82 17.02
CA GLY A 400 -25.89 -6.90 17.77
C GLY A 400 -24.92 -7.40 18.84
N ARG A 401 -25.03 -6.91 20.08
CA ARG A 401 -24.55 -7.70 21.22
C ARG A 401 -25.50 -8.89 21.33
N LEU A 402 -24.94 -10.10 21.40
CA LEU A 402 -25.62 -11.35 21.76
C LEU A 402 -27.03 -11.09 22.32
N ILE A 403 -28.03 -11.25 21.46
CA ILE A 403 -29.47 -11.39 21.75
C ILE A 403 -29.84 -10.78 23.12
N ILE A 404 -30.14 -9.47 23.22
CA ILE A 404 -31.09 -8.89 24.21
C ILE A 404 -31.32 -7.38 23.95
N ASP A 405 -30.38 -6.60 23.42
CA ASP A 405 -30.60 -5.16 23.10
C ASP A 405 -29.95 -4.72 21.78
N ASN A 406 -30.76 -4.14 20.89
CA ASN A 406 -30.32 -3.56 19.63
C ASN A 406 -30.07 -2.05 19.80
N GLU A 407 -28.85 -1.66 20.13
CA GLU A 407 -28.46 -0.24 20.06
C GLU A 407 -28.10 0.13 18.60
N ILE A 408 -28.81 1.11 18.05
CA ILE A 408 -28.44 1.77 16.80
C ILE A 408 -27.52 2.92 17.14
N ILE A 409 -26.27 2.86 16.66
CA ILE A 409 -25.28 3.91 16.87
C ILE A 409 -24.90 4.46 15.49
N GLY A 410 -24.96 5.78 15.33
CA GLY A 410 -24.69 6.41 14.04
C GLY A 410 -24.51 7.92 14.10
N ILE A 411 -24.25 8.48 12.93
CA ILE A 411 -24.04 9.91 12.72
C ILE A 411 -25.22 10.45 11.91
N THR A 412 -25.80 11.58 12.36
CA THR A 412 -26.75 12.39 11.58
C THR A 412 -25.99 13.22 10.54
N VAL A 413 -26.44 13.19 9.28
CA VAL A 413 -25.70 13.74 8.13
C VAL A 413 -26.32 15.00 7.56
#